data_AF-A0A4V3RSB1-F1
#
_entry.id   AF-A0A4V3RSB1-F1
#
_cell.length_a   1.000
_cell.length_b   1.000
_cell.length_c   1.000
_cell.angle_alpha   90.00
_cell.angle_beta   90.00
_cell.angle_gamma   90.00
#
_symmetry.space_group_name_H-M   'P 1'
#
loop_
_entity.id
_entity.type
_entity.pdbx_description
1 polymer ?
#
loop_
_entity_poly.entity_id
_entity_poly.type
_entity_poly.pdbx_seq_one_letter_code
_entity_poly.pdbx_strand_id
1 'polypeptide(L)'
;MIILRLDRIMVERKISLQELAEQVGITQANLSKIKNNKVNAIRFSTLNKICEVLRCQPGDLLEYEPETQTDPVLAEENVRTLARLHQKIEKLEPNSSSPLKKELV
;
A
#
# COMPACT_ATOMS: atom_id res chain seq x y z
N MET A 1 7.92 8.12 6.98
CA MET A 1 9.06 7.62 6.21
C MET A 1 8.79 7.50 4.71
N ILE A 2 9.82 7.57 3.87
CA ILE A 2 9.72 7.33 2.42
C ILE A 2 9.89 5.84 2.14
N ILE A 3 9.02 5.27 1.29
CA ILE A 3 9.00 3.88 0.86
C ILE A 3 9.17 3.80 -0.65
N LEU A 4 10.00 2.86 -1.11
CA LEU A 4 10.10 2.47 -2.51
C LEU A 4 9.19 1.28 -2.82
N ARG A 5 8.24 1.49 -3.73
CA ARG A 5 7.30 0.49 -4.28
C ARG A 5 7.85 -0.20 -5.53
N LEU A 6 9.15 -0.51 -5.51
CA LEU A 6 9.84 -1.12 -6.65
C LEU A 6 9.30 -2.53 -6.96
N ASP A 7 8.97 -3.29 -5.93
CA ASP A 7 8.41 -4.64 -6.02
C ASP A 7 7.12 -4.67 -6.87
N ARG A 8 6.20 -3.73 -6.63
CA ARG A 8 4.95 -3.60 -7.37
C ARG A 8 5.20 -3.39 -8.86
N ILE A 9 6.03 -2.41 -9.21
CA ILE A 9 6.32 -2.07 -10.61
C ILE A 9 7.04 -3.23 -11.31
N MET A 10 7.95 -3.93 -10.62
CA MET A 10 8.61 -5.12 -11.18
C MET A 10 7.62 -6.22 -11.56
N VAL A 11 6.61 -6.48 -10.71
CA VAL A 11 5.55 -7.45 -10.99
C VAL A 11 4.71 -7.00 -12.19
N GLU A 12 4.30 -5.74 -12.22
CA GLU A 12 3.52 -5.16 -13.33
C GLU A 12 4.28 -5.25 -14.67
N ARG A 13 5.61 -5.11 -14.64
CA ARG A 13 6.49 -5.22 -15.82
C ARG A 13 6.99 -6.63 -16.12
N LYS A 14 6.68 -7.61 -15.26
CA LYS A 14 7.14 -9.01 -15.37
C LYS A 14 8.66 -9.13 -15.54
N ILE A 15 9.42 -8.31 -14.82
CA ILE A 15 10.88 -8.31 -14.85
C ILE A 15 11.46 -8.87 -13.55
N SER A 16 12.46 -9.74 -13.66
CA SER A 16 13.14 -10.29 -12.49
C SER A 16 14.09 -9.28 -11.84
N LEU A 17 14.43 -9.53 -10.57
CA LEU A 17 15.44 -8.72 -9.87
C LEU A 17 16.81 -8.78 -10.55
N GLN A 18 17.16 -9.93 -11.11
CA GLN A 18 18.44 -10.11 -11.79
C GLN A 18 18.49 -9.26 -13.06
N GLU A 19 17.49 -9.39 -13.94
CA GLU A 19 17.43 -8.64 -15.20
C GLU A 19 17.41 -7.13 -14.96
N LEU A 20 16.64 -6.66 -13.97
CA LEU A 20 16.60 -5.24 -13.65
C LEU A 20 17.96 -4.74 -13.12
N ALA A 21 18.67 -5.54 -12.33
CA ALA A 21 19.98 -5.16 -11.81
C ALA A 21 21.01 -5.01 -12.94
N GLU A 22 21.00 -5.95 -13.89
CA GLU A 22 21.84 -5.94 -15.08
C GLU A 22 21.55 -4.69 -15.95
N GLN A 23 20.27 -4.40 -16.25
CA GLN A 23 19.90 -3.26 -17.08
C GLN A 23 20.18 -1.89 -16.42
N VAL A 24 19.99 -1.79 -15.10
CA VAL A 24 20.30 -0.56 -14.34
C VAL A 24 21.82 -0.39 -14.16
N GLY A 25 22.58 -1.47 -14.25
CA GLY A 25 24.03 -1.48 -14.05
C GLY A 25 24.43 -1.35 -12.57
N ILE A 26 23.70 -2.03 -11.67
CA ILE A 26 24.05 -2.15 -10.25
C ILE A 26 24.04 -3.61 -9.82
N THR A 27 24.67 -3.93 -8.69
CA THR A 27 24.65 -5.31 -8.20
C THR A 27 23.24 -5.73 -7.78
N GLN A 28 22.90 -7.00 -8.00
CA GLN A 28 21.63 -7.58 -7.55
C GLN A 28 21.43 -7.40 -6.03
N ALA A 29 22.52 -7.46 -5.24
CA ALA A 29 22.49 -7.19 -3.81
C ALA A 29 22.08 -5.75 -3.48
N ASN A 30 22.58 -4.75 -4.23
CA ASN A 30 22.19 -3.36 -4.04
C ASN A 30 20.71 -3.15 -4.44
N LEU A 31 20.29 -3.69 -5.58
CA LEU A 31 18.90 -3.62 -6.01
C LEU A 31 17.95 -4.34 -5.01
N SER A 32 18.39 -5.46 -4.42
CA SER A 32 17.64 -6.15 -3.37
C SER A 32 17.42 -5.28 -2.13
N LYS A 33 18.44 -4.51 -1.70
CA LYS A 33 18.28 -3.55 -0.60
C LYS A 33 17.27 -2.45 -0.98
N ILE A 34 17.35 -1.94 -2.20
CA ILE A 34 16.40 -0.93 -2.71
C ILE A 34 14.97 -1.48 -2.70
N LYS A 35 14.74 -2.65 -3.29
CA LYS A 35 13.43 -3.31 -3.36
C LYS A 35 12.81 -3.53 -1.99
N ASN A 36 13.63 -3.88 -0.99
CA ASN A 36 13.16 -4.21 0.35
C ASN A 36 13.23 -3.03 1.34
N ASN A 37 13.39 -1.79 0.85
CA ASN A 37 13.45 -0.58 1.68
C ASN A 37 14.57 -0.59 2.74
N LYS A 38 15.67 -1.31 2.47
CA LYS A 38 16.86 -1.40 3.35
C LYS A 38 17.97 -0.44 2.91
N VAL A 39 17.61 0.69 2.32
CA VAL A 39 18.54 1.73 1.86
C VAL A 39 18.21 3.06 2.52
N ASN A 40 19.25 3.81 2.89
CA ASN A 40 19.09 5.14 3.47
C ASN A 40 19.00 6.23 2.40
N ALA A 41 19.51 5.96 1.20
CA ALA A 41 19.55 6.90 0.09
C ALA A 41 19.59 6.17 -1.25
N ILE A 42 19.03 6.81 -2.28
CA ILE A 42 19.15 6.40 -3.67
C ILE A 42 19.71 7.58 -4.49
N ARG A 43 20.69 7.30 -5.35
CA ARG A 43 21.21 8.32 -6.27
C ARG A 43 20.18 8.57 -7.37
N PHE A 44 19.99 9.82 -7.77
CA PHE A 44 19.09 10.13 -8.90
C PHE A 44 19.49 9.43 -10.19
N SER A 45 20.78 9.20 -10.44
CA SER A 45 21.22 8.42 -11.60
C SER A 45 20.71 6.97 -11.58
N THR A 46 20.65 6.34 -10.40
CA THR A 46 20.07 5.01 -10.23
C THR A 46 18.55 5.05 -10.39
N LEU A 47 17.88 6.02 -9.76
CA LEU A 47 16.44 6.21 -9.89
C LEU A 47 16.04 6.44 -11.36
N ASN A 48 16.77 7.29 -12.09
CA ASN A 48 16.53 7.58 -13.50
C ASN A 48 16.60 6.33 -14.37
N LYS A 49 17.64 5.51 -14.20
CA LYS A 49 17.79 4.24 -14.94
C LYS A 49 16.68 3.25 -14.60
N ILE A 50 16.26 3.18 -13.33
CA ILE A 50 15.11 2.34 -12.95
C ILE A 50 13.86 2.81 -13.68
N CYS A 51 13.57 4.11 -13.68
CA CYS A 51 12.43 4.69 -14.38
C CYS A 51 12.47 4.43 -15.90
N GLU A 52 13.65 4.54 -16.52
CA GLU A 52 13.87 4.26 -17.93
C GLU A 52 13.57 2.80 -18.28
N VAL A 53 14.18 1.86 -17.55
CA VAL A 53 14.02 0.41 -17.76
C VAL A 53 12.58 -0.02 -17.52
N LEU A 54 11.97 0.45 -16.41
CA LEU A 54 10.62 0.06 -16.03
C LEU A 54 9.54 0.89 -16.72
N ARG A 55 9.91 1.91 -17.51
CA ARG A 55 8.99 2.86 -18.15
C ARG A 55 7.95 3.37 -17.15
N CYS A 56 8.43 3.92 -16.04
CA CYS A 56 7.61 4.48 -14.97
C CYS A 56 8.10 5.89 -14.60
N GLN A 57 7.27 6.60 -13.86
CA GLN A 57 7.62 7.88 -13.26
C GLN A 57 8.16 7.67 -11.83
N PRO A 58 8.98 8.60 -11.30
CA PRO A 58 9.41 8.55 -9.90
C PRO A 58 8.26 8.44 -8.90
N GLY A 59 7.12 9.08 -9.19
CA GLY A 59 5.92 9.01 -8.35
C GLY A 59 5.26 7.62 -8.30
N ASP A 60 5.56 6.74 -9.25
CA ASP A 60 5.09 5.34 -9.21
C ASP A 60 5.94 4.50 -8.23
N LEU A 61 7.18 4.94 -7.96
CA LEU A 61 8.13 4.25 -7.11
C LEU A 61 8.17 4.81 -5.69
N LEU A 62 8.00 6.11 -5.51
CA LEU A 62 8.18 6.78 -4.22
C LEU A 62 6.84 7.05 -3.55
N GLU A 63 6.70 6.54 -2.34
CA GLU A 63 5.54 6.76 -1.48
C GLU A 63 5.99 7.38 -0.16
N TYR A 64 5.23 8.37 0.33
CA TYR A 64 5.41 8.88 1.67
C TYR A 64 4.39 8.21 2.58
N GLU A 65 4.86 7.38 3.49
CA GLU A 65 4.05 6.88 4.60
C GLU A 65 4.28 7.80 5.79
N PRO A 66 3.25 8.51 6.29
CA PRO A 66 3.38 9.27 7.53
C PRO A 66 3.89 8.32 8.62
N GLU A 67 4.89 8.76 9.39
CA GLU A 67 5.15 8.08 10.66
C GLU A 67 3.93 8.36 11.53
N THR A 68 2.94 7.48 11.47
CA THR A 68 1.92 7.46 12.50
C THR A 68 2.68 7.12 13.77
N GLN A 69 3.02 8.16 14.52
CA GLN A 69 2.58 8.11 15.90
C GLN A 69 1.08 7.82 15.79
N THR A 70 0.71 6.53 15.81
CA THR A 70 -0.53 6.17 16.48
C THR A 70 -0.36 6.77 17.84
N ASP A 71 -0.79 8.03 17.97
CA ASP A 71 -1.08 8.59 19.27
C ASP A 71 -2.04 7.58 19.87
N PRO A 72 -1.64 6.81 20.89
CA PRO A 72 -2.47 5.75 21.44
C PRO A 72 -3.85 6.28 21.81
N VAL A 73 -3.91 7.58 22.15
CA VAL A 73 -5.13 8.34 22.41
C VAL A 73 -6.06 8.39 21.19
N LEU A 74 -5.55 8.71 20.00
CA LEU A 74 -6.36 8.76 18.77
C LEU A 74 -6.83 7.36 18.33
N ALA A 75 -6.00 6.34 18.51
CA ALA A 75 -6.38 4.95 18.23
C ALA A 75 -7.48 4.46 19.19
N GLU A 76 -7.34 4.72 20.49
CA GLU A 76 -8.37 4.39 21.48
C GLU A 76 -9.66 5.17 21.26
N GLU A 77 -9.58 6.46 20.93
CA GLU A 77 -10.76 7.28 20.66
C GLU A 77 -11.51 6.79 19.42
N ASN A 78 -10.80 6.40 18.36
CA ASN A 78 -11.39 5.81 17.16
C ASN A 78 -12.07 4.46 17.48
N VAL A 79 -11.43 3.59 18.27
CA VAL A 79 -12.02 2.32 18.71
C VAL A 79 -13.27 2.54 19.58
N ARG A 80 -13.23 3.49 20.53
CA ARG A 80 -14.39 3.87 21.36
C ARG A 80 -15.52 4.44 20.52
N THR A 81 -15.19 5.24 19.51
CA THR A 81 -16.18 5.84 18.59
C THR A 81 -16.82 4.78 17.70
N LEU A 82 -16.04 3.85 17.15
CA LEU A 82 -16.55 2.70 16.40
C LEU A 82 -17.44 1.80 17.27
N ALA A 83 -17.07 1.54 18.52
CA ALA A 83 -17.90 0.75 19.44
C ALA A 83 -19.27 1.42 19.72
N ARG A 84 -19.29 2.75 19.88
CA ARG A 84 -20.54 3.53 20.04
C ARG A 84 -21.39 3.50 18.77
N LEU A 85 -20.76 3.60 17.60
CA LEU A 85 -21.45 3.51 16.31
C LEU A 85 -22.07 2.12 16.11
N HIS A 86 -21.35 1.04 16.41
CA HIS A 86 -21.90 -0.32 16.34
C HIS A 86 -23.09 -0.50 17.28
N GLN A 87 -23.01 -0.07 18.55
CA GLN A 87 -24.15 -0.12 19.46
C GLN A 87 -25.34 0.71 18.97
N LYS A 88 -25.09 1.81 18.26
CA LYS A 88 -26.14 2.64 17.68
C LYS A 88 -26.76 1.97 16.47
N ILE A 89 -25.98 1.30 15.62
CA ILE A 89 -26.45 0.51 14.48
C ILE A 89 -27.31 -0.66 14.96
N GLU A 90 -26.88 -1.42 15.97
CA GLU A 90 -27.66 -2.53 16.54
C GLU A 90 -29.02 -2.08 17.09
N LYS A 91 -29.09 -0.87 17.66
CA LYS A 91 -30.33 -0.28 18.18
C LYS A 91 -31.22 0.34 17.09
N LEU A 92 -30.66 0.60 15.90
CA LEU A 92 -31.35 1.21 14.76
C LEU A 92 -31.91 0.16 13.78
N GLU A 93 -31.76 -1.14 14.04
CA GLU A 93 -32.50 -2.19 13.33
C GLU A 93 -33.73 -2.69 14.13
N PRO A 94 -34.85 -1.95 14.18
CA PRO A 94 -36.15 -2.55 14.47
C PRO A 94 -36.77 -3.08 13.17
N ASN A 95 -36.86 -4.40 13.05
CA ASN A 95 -37.75 -5.15 12.15
C ASN A 95 -37.84 -4.69 10.68
N SER A 96 -37.01 -5.27 9.79
CA SER A 96 -37.43 -5.53 8.41
C SER A 96 -38.02 -6.94 8.29
N SER A 97 -39.12 -7.19 9.00
CA SER A 97 -40.08 -8.20 8.57
C SER A 97 -40.69 -7.71 7.25
N SER A 98 -40.11 -8.13 6.12
CA SER A 98 -40.66 -7.84 4.78
C SER A 98 -41.96 -8.65 4.56
N PRO A 99 -43.11 -8.01 4.29
CA PRO A 99 -44.36 -8.71 3.98
C PRO A 99 -44.46 -8.99 2.48
N LEU A 100 -43.54 -9.77 1.90
CA LEU A 100 -43.59 -10.19 0.49
C LEU A 100 -43.18 -11.66 0.33
N LYS A 101 -43.90 -12.55 1.02
CA LYS A 101 -44.04 -13.98 0.66
C LYS A 101 -45.48 -14.45 0.95
N LYS A 102 -46.45 -13.80 0.33
CA LYS A 102 -47.79 -14.36 0.07
C LYS A 102 -48.14 -13.98 -1.35
N GLU A 103 -48.66 -14.96 -2.10
CA GLU A 103 -48.95 -14.96 -3.54
C GLU A 103 -47.79 -15.36 -4.44
N LEU A 104 -47.60 -16.67 -4.59
CA LEU A 104 -48.00 -17.33 -5.83
C LEU A 104 -48.27 -18.81 -5.55
N VAL A 105 -49.55 -19.15 -5.58
CA VAL A 105 -50.04 -20.48 -5.96
C VAL A 105 -49.89 -20.58 -7.47
#